data_AF-A0AAU5DWE3-F1
#
_entry.id   AF-A0AAU5DWE3-F1
#
_cell.length_a   1.000
_cell.length_b   1.000
_cell.length_c   1.000
_cell.angle_alpha   90.00
_cell.angle_beta   90.00
_cell.angle_gamma   90.00
#
_symmetry.space_group_name_H-M   'P 1'
#
loop_
_entity.id
_entity.type
_entity.pdbx_description
1 polymer ?
#
loop_
_entity_poly.entity_id
_entity_poly.type
_entity_poly.pdbx_seq_one_letter_code
_entity_poly.pdbx_strand_id
1 'polypeptide(L)'
;MTTDSLAAWCGVRDRIDWASAAGETPSPVGPAVDGLAAWCREGGRSSDPARGDRLLAALARSRADASHGRPLTCTLLTEWQRLVLGLPEVSFRQGDAFAKGGRERYALTPRTQRDFATCLRDSADPGVPPASRAARAYLDVAFFHPFPDGNARLALLTLAYVLELEGVRLDHVGPLQTTRYADDAAGAADLADLVSVLIRATHRRTVGHRR
;
A
#
# COMPACT_ATOMS: atom_id res chain seq x y z
N MET A 1 0.71 28.98 -5.34
CA MET A 1 0.92 27.80 -6.21
C MET A 1 0.77 26.56 -5.35
N THR A 2 -0.04 25.59 -5.75
CA THR A 2 -0.14 24.31 -5.05
C THR A 2 1.11 23.49 -5.33
N THR A 3 1.88 23.14 -4.30
CA THR A 3 3.09 22.33 -4.41
C THR A 3 2.76 20.97 -5.04
N ASP A 4 3.56 20.52 -6.01
CA ASP A 4 3.39 19.21 -6.64
C ASP A 4 3.86 18.12 -5.66
N SER A 5 2.88 17.45 -5.05
CA SER A 5 3.09 16.39 -4.07
C SER A 5 3.72 15.16 -4.71
N LEU A 6 3.52 14.90 -6.00
CA LEU A 6 4.22 13.79 -6.65
C LEU A 6 5.71 14.09 -6.78
N ALA A 7 6.08 15.29 -7.24
CA ALA A 7 7.48 15.68 -7.32
C ALA A 7 8.17 15.69 -5.94
N ALA A 8 7.47 16.18 -4.91
CA ALA A 8 7.96 16.14 -3.52
C ALA A 8 8.20 14.70 -3.06
N TRP A 9 7.25 13.80 -3.30
CA TRP A 9 7.38 12.39 -2.95
C TRP A 9 8.58 11.75 -3.64
N CYS A 10 8.75 11.92 -4.95
CA CYS A 10 9.90 11.37 -5.66
C CYS A 10 11.23 11.85 -5.04
N GLY A 11 11.33 13.13 -4.69
CA GLY A 11 12.54 13.68 -4.04
C GLY A 11 12.75 13.18 -2.60
N VAL A 12 11.69 12.90 -1.85
CA VAL A 12 11.78 12.29 -0.50
C VAL A 12 12.15 10.81 -0.59
N ARG A 13 11.46 10.07 -1.44
CA ARG A 13 11.60 8.62 -1.66
C ARG A 13 13.05 8.20 -1.88
N ASP A 14 13.78 8.97 -2.69
CA ASP A 14 15.15 8.65 -3.08
C ASP A 14 16.20 9.01 -1.99
N ARG A 15 15.80 9.76 -0.96
CA ARG A 15 16.69 10.16 0.16
C ARG A 15 16.60 9.24 1.37
N ILE A 16 15.57 8.39 1.43
CA ILE A 16 15.36 7.50 2.57
C ILE A 16 16.26 6.27 2.41
N ASP A 17 17.01 5.94 3.45
CA ASP A 17 17.68 4.65 3.56
C ASP A 17 16.66 3.56 3.90
N TRP A 18 16.02 3.02 2.87
CA TRP A 18 15.01 1.98 3.03
C TRP A 18 15.57 0.69 3.64
N ALA A 19 16.87 0.42 3.50
CA ALA A 19 17.51 -0.76 4.07
C ALA A 19 17.58 -0.71 5.60
N SER A 20 17.70 0.50 6.17
CA SER A 20 17.73 0.71 7.62
C SER A 20 16.41 1.24 8.21
N ALA A 21 15.44 1.64 7.38
CA ALA A 21 14.19 2.27 7.84
C ALA A 21 13.28 1.35 8.69
N ALA A 22 13.47 0.03 8.60
CA ALA A 22 12.80 -0.94 9.46
C ALA A 22 13.79 -2.02 9.88
N GLY A 23 13.69 -2.46 11.15
CA GLY A 23 14.46 -3.61 11.62
C GLY A 23 13.90 -4.95 11.14
N GLU A 24 14.66 -6.02 11.35
CA GLU A 24 14.25 -7.39 11.03
C GLU A 24 12.91 -7.77 11.65
N THR A 25 12.12 -8.54 10.91
CA THR A 25 10.78 -8.97 11.33
C THR A 25 10.65 -10.48 11.21
N PRO A 26 9.89 -11.14 12.10
CA PRO A 26 9.58 -12.55 11.95
C PRO A 26 8.79 -12.79 10.64
N SER A 27 9.05 -13.93 10.02
CA SER A 27 8.31 -14.48 8.89
C SER A 27 8.43 -16.01 8.92
N PRO A 28 7.37 -16.78 8.58
CA PRO A 28 6.03 -16.30 8.26
C PRO A 28 5.25 -15.85 9.51
N VAL A 29 4.28 -14.96 9.33
CA VAL A 29 3.39 -14.47 10.41
C VAL A 29 1.94 -14.57 9.97
N GLY A 30 1.22 -15.54 10.55
CA GLY A 30 -0.22 -15.71 10.38
C GLY A 30 -0.98 -15.26 11.64
N PRO A 31 -1.87 -14.27 11.56
CA PRO A 31 -2.71 -13.88 12.67
C PRO A 31 -3.88 -14.84 12.85
N ALA A 32 -4.44 -14.93 14.06
CA ALA A 32 -5.71 -15.61 14.30
C ALA A 32 -6.90 -14.88 13.63
N VAL A 33 -6.84 -13.54 13.60
CA VAL A 33 -7.81 -12.67 12.91
C VAL A 33 -7.06 -11.83 11.89
N ASP A 34 -7.46 -11.92 10.63
CA ASP A 34 -6.87 -11.11 9.56
C ASP A 34 -7.40 -9.67 9.62
N GLY A 35 -6.53 -8.74 10.00
CA GLY A 35 -6.87 -7.35 10.24
C GLY A 35 -7.28 -6.60 8.98
N LEU A 36 -6.68 -6.92 7.83
CA LEU A 36 -7.07 -6.29 6.58
C LEU A 36 -8.41 -6.83 6.10
N ALA A 37 -8.65 -8.14 6.21
CA ALA A 37 -9.96 -8.70 5.88
C ALA A 37 -11.07 -8.17 6.80
N ALA A 38 -10.79 -7.98 8.09
CA ALA A 38 -11.72 -7.33 9.02
C ALA A 38 -12.04 -5.91 8.59
N TRP A 39 -11.01 -5.10 8.29
CA TRP A 39 -11.20 -3.74 7.78
C TRP A 39 -11.99 -3.69 6.46
N CYS A 40 -11.73 -4.61 5.53
CA CYS A 40 -12.49 -4.71 4.28
C CYS A 40 -13.98 -5.01 4.55
N ARG A 41 -14.30 -5.93 5.48
CA ARG A 41 -15.70 -6.24 5.86
C ARG A 41 -16.44 -5.04 6.42
N GLU A 42 -15.75 -4.22 7.21
CA GLU A 42 -16.29 -2.96 7.75
C GLU A 42 -16.51 -1.89 6.68
N GLY A 43 -16.18 -2.16 5.40
CA GLY A 43 -16.42 -1.27 4.27
C GLY A 43 -15.63 0.04 4.34
N GLY A 44 -14.66 0.15 5.24
CA GLY A 44 -13.81 1.33 5.42
C GLY A 44 -14.57 2.63 5.77
N ARG A 45 -15.67 2.54 6.54
CA ARG A 45 -16.60 3.66 6.91
C ARG A 45 -17.57 4.09 5.80
N SER A 46 -17.98 3.16 4.95
CA SER A 46 -18.99 3.36 3.90
C SER A 46 -20.36 2.87 4.34
N SER A 47 -21.43 3.57 3.96
CA SER A 47 -22.80 3.05 4.05
C SER A 47 -23.16 2.09 2.90
N ASP A 48 -22.33 1.99 1.85
CA ASP A 48 -22.46 1.03 0.74
C ASP A 48 -21.91 -0.35 1.17
N PRO A 49 -22.78 -1.35 1.43
CA PRO A 49 -22.35 -2.68 1.86
C PRO A 49 -21.59 -3.43 0.75
N ALA A 50 -21.93 -3.19 -0.52
CA ALA A 50 -21.26 -3.83 -1.65
C ALA A 50 -19.80 -3.39 -1.78
N ARG A 51 -19.40 -2.27 -1.17
CA ARG A 51 -18.00 -1.86 -1.11
C ARG A 51 -17.15 -2.85 -0.32
N GLY A 52 -17.67 -3.40 0.78
CA GLY A 52 -16.95 -4.38 1.58
C GLY A 52 -16.66 -5.64 0.77
N ASP A 53 -17.67 -6.15 0.07
CA ASP A 53 -17.54 -7.33 -0.80
C ASP A 53 -16.52 -7.10 -1.92
N ARG A 54 -16.57 -5.93 -2.56
CA ARG A 54 -15.61 -5.53 -3.58
C ARG A 54 -14.17 -5.47 -3.06
N LEU A 55 -13.96 -4.93 -1.86
CA LEU A 55 -12.64 -4.89 -1.22
C LEU A 55 -12.14 -6.28 -0.82
N LEU A 56 -13.03 -7.16 -0.35
CA LEU A 56 -12.69 -8.55 -0.06
C LEU A 56 -12.31 -9.32 -1.33
N ALA A 57 -13.05 -9.12 -2.43
CA ALA A 57 -12.73 -9.71 -3.72
C ALA A 57 -11.36 -9.23 -4.23
N ALA A 58 -11.08 -7.92 -4.12
CA ALA A 58 -9.79 -7.35 -4.47
C ALA A 58 -8.65 -7.92 -3.59
N LEU A 59 -8.87 -8.05 -2.28
CA LEU A 59 -7.92 -8.67 -1.36
C LEU A 59 -7.64 -10.12 -1.74
N ALA A 60 -8.68 -10.92 -1.96
CA ALA A 60 -8.53 -12.32 -2.36
C ALA A 60 -7.75 -12.45 -3.67
N ARG A 61 -8.05 -11.60 -4.66
CA ARG A 61 -7.30 -11.55 -5.93
C ARG A 61 -5.84 -11.19 -5.72
N SER A 62 -5.56 -10.13 -4.95
CA SER A 62 -4.18 -9.72 -4.67
C SER A 62 -3.35 -10.82 -4.00
N ARG A 63 -3.96 -11.60 -3.10
CA ARG A 63 -3.30 -12.74 -2.45
C ARG A 63 -3.05 -13.89 -3.40
N ALA A 64 -3.99 -14.20 -4.28
CA ALA A 64 -3.76 -15.18 -5.33
C ALA A 64 -2.62 -14.72 -6.24
N ASP A 65 -2.55 -13.44 -6.60
CA ASP A 65 -1.44 -12.92 -7.41
C ASP A 65 -0.09 -13.01 -6.67
N ALA A 66 -0.07 -12.75 -5.35
CA ALA A 66 1.11 -12.93 -4.49
C ALA A 66 1.56 -14.39 -4.40
N SER A 67 0.63 -15.35 -4.24
CA SER A 67 0.98 -16.78 -4.17
C SER A 67 1.58 -17.32 -5.48
N HIS A 68 1.29 -16.66 -6.60
CA HIS A 68 1.91 -16.95 -7.90
C HIS A 68 3.18 -16.13 -8.16
N GLY A 69 3.61 -15.29 -7.22
CA GLY A 69 4.80 -14.44 -7.36
C GLY A 69 4.70 -13.45 -8.53
N ARG A 70 3.49 -13.03 -8.94
CA ARG A 70 3.32 -12.13 -10.09
C ARG A 70 3.94 -10.77 -9.75
N PRO A 71 4.85 -10.20 -10.56
CA PRO A 71 5.48 -8.93 -10.24
C PRO A 71 4.46 -7.78 -10.16
N LEU A 72 4.70 -6.84 -9.24
CA LEU A 72 3.88 -5.65 -9.07
C LEU A 72 4.03 -4.74 -10.30
N THR A 73 2.92 -4.47 -11.00
CA THR A 73 2.89 -3.66 -12.23
C THR A 73 1.66 -2.78 -12.27
N CYS A 74 1.67 -1.73 -13.10
CA CYS A 74 0.48 -0.90 -13.33
C CYS A 74 -0.72 -1.74 -13.81
N THR A 75 -0.49 -2.75 -14.65
CA THR A 75 -1.53 -3.67 -15.13
C THR A 75 -2.15 -4.44 -13.97
N LEU A 76 -1.33 -5.01 -13.09
CA LEU A 76 -1.81 -5.76 -11.92
C LEU A 76 -2.62 -4.86 -10.97
N LEU A 77 -2.11 -3.66 -10.69
CA LEU A 77 -2.84 -2.67 -9.89
C LEU A 77 -4.17 -2.26 -10.54
N THR A 78 -4.22 -2.17 -11.87
CA THR A 78 -5.46 -1.86 -12.60
C THR A 78 -6.48 -2.98 -12.47
N GLU A 79 -6.05 -4.25 -12.51
CA GLU A 79 -6.92 -5.41 -12.27
C GLU A 79 -7.56 -5.34 -10.87
N TRP A 80 -6.76 -5.06 -9.84
CA TRP A 80 -7.28 -4.92 -8.47
C TRP A 80 -8.19 -3.70 -8.33
N GLN A 81 -7.83 -2.59 -8.99
CA GLN A 81 -8.60 -1.35 -8.93
C GLN A 81 -10.00 -1.49 -9.54
N ARG A 82 -10.15 -2.28 -10.61
CA ARG A 82 -11.48 -2.62 -11.17
C ARG A 82 -12.38 -3.25 -10.12
N LEU A 83 -11.83 -4.18 -9.32
CA LEU A 83 -12.55 -4.81 -8.21
C LEU A 83 -12.87 -3.78 -7.12
N VAL A 84 -11.87 -2.99 -6.69
CA VAL A 84 -12.05 -1.94 -5.66
C VAL A 84 -13.17 -0.97 -6.01
N LEU A 85 -13.24 -0.53 -7.28
CA LEU A 85 -14.25 0.43 -7.75
C LEU A 85 -15.56 -0.23 -8.18
N GLY A 86 -15.56 -1.53 -8.49
CA GLY A 86 -16.72 -2.21 -9.07
C GLY A 86 -17.00 -1.79 -10.50
N LEU A 87 -15.94 -1.43 -11.24
CA LEU A 87 -16.03 -0.95 -12.61
C LEU A 87 -15.49 -2.01 -13.58
N PRO A 88 -16.11 -2.18 -14.76
CA PRO A 88 -15.61 -3.12 -15.77
C PRO A 88 -14.23 -2.69 -16.29
N GLU A 89 -14.01 -1.38 -16.37
CA GLU A 89 -12.77 -0.79 -16.84
C GLU A 89 -12.32 0.35 -15.92
N VAL A 90 -11.01 0.42 -15.75
CA VAL A 90 -10.30 1.49 -15.07
C VAL A 90 -9.00 1.70 -15.83
N SER A 91 -8.55 2.95 -15.94
CA SER A 91 -7.31 3.33 -16.59
C SER A 91 -6.50 4.27 -15.69
N PHE A 92 -5.19 4.31 -15.94
CA PHE A 92 -4.32 5.31 -15.32
C PHE A 92 -4.84 6.71 -15.65
N ARG A 93 -4.73 7.64 -14.70
CA ARG A 93 -5.23 9.01 -14.86
C ARG A 93 -4.65 9.70 -16.10
N GLN A 94 -5.49 10.50 -16.76
CA GLN A 94 -5.15 11.25 -17.98
C GLN A 94 -4.88 12.74 -17.73
N GLY A 95 -4.93 13.16 -16.47
CA GLY A 95 -4.59 14.51 -16.04
C GLY A 95 -4.06 14.53 -14.62
N ASP A 96 -3.86 15.73 -14.11
CA ASP A 96 -3.51 15.96 -12.70
C ASP A 96 -4.53 15.31 -11.77
N ALA A 97 -4.04 14.75 -10.67
CA ALA A 97 -4.88 14.27 -9.59
C ALA A 97 -4.79 15.24 -8.41
N PHE A 98 -5.86 15.27 -7.61
CA PHE A 98 -5.96 16.13 -6.45
C PHE A 98 -6.48 15.35 -5.26
N ALA A 99 -5.94 15.61 -4.07
CA ALA A 99 -6.41 15.01 -2.83
C ALA A 99 -6.50 16.04 -1.70
N LYS A 100 -7.03 15.60 -0.55
CA LYS A 100 -7.18 16.40 0.67
C LYS A 100 -7.90 17.74 0.43
N GLY A 101 -8.98 17.71 -0.35
CA GLY A 101 -9.75 18.90 -0.71
C GLY A 101 -9.00 19.86 -1.64
N GLY A 102 -8.12 19.34 -2.51
CA GLY A 102 -7.35 20.14 -3.46
C GLY A 102 -6.04 20.71 -2.91
N ARG A 103 -5.71 20.44 -1.64
CA ARG A 103 -4.44 20.87 -1.03
C ARG A 103 -3.23 20.17 -1.62
N GLU A 104 -3.41 18.94 -2.09
CA GLU A 104 -2.37 18.17 -2.76
C GLU A 104 -2.70 18.06 -4.24
N ARG A 105 -1.74 18.46 -5.09
CA ARG A 105 -1.76 18.22 -6.53
C ARG A 105 -0.68 17.21 -6.85
N TYR A 106 -1.02 16.22 -7.67
CA TYR A 106 -0.08 15.26 -8.23
C TYR A 106 -0.01 15.52 -9.73
N ALA A 107 1.06 16.15 -10.21
CA ALA A 107 1.16 16.48 -11.62
C ALA A 107 1.19 15.21 -12.49
N LEU A 108 0.58 15.24 -13.67
CA LEU A 108 0.79 14.23 -14.69
C LEU A 108 1.84 14.72 -15.69
N THR A 109 2.88 13.91 -15.91
CA THR A 109 3.89 14.15 -16.93
C THR A 109 3.96 12.96 -17.88
N PRO A 110 4.55 13.11 -19.08
CA PRO A 110 4.75 11.97 -20.00
C PRO A 110 5.59 10.83 -19.39
N ARG A 111 6.32 11.09 -18.30
CA ARG A 111 7.17 10.11 -17.62
C ARG A 111 6.48 9.42 -16.45
N THR A 112 5.38 9.98 -15.93
CA THR A 112 4.77 9.56 -14.66
C THR A 112 4.45 8.07 -14.60
N GLN A 113 3.85 7.49 -15.65
CA GLN A 113 3.50 6.06 -15.65
C GLN A 113 4.75 5.15 -15.67
N ARG A 114 5.81 5.55 -16.38
CA ARG A 114 7.07 4.80 -16.45
C ARG A 114 7.86 4.91 -15.15
N ASP A 115 7.89 6.11 -14.57
CA ASP A 115 8.55 6.37 -13.30
C ASP A 115 7.82 5.60 -12.18
N PHE A 116 6.48 5.54 -12.21
CA PHE A 116 5.68 4.70 -11.33
C PHE A 116 6.01 3.20 -11.48
N ALA A 117 6.05 2.70 -12.73
CA ALA A 117 6.39 1.30 -12.99
C ALA A 117 7.81 0.93 -12.53
N THR A 118 8.73 1.89 -12.49
CA THR A 118 10.05 1.70 -11.88
C THR A 118 9.93 1.60 -10.37
N CYS A 119 9.17 2.53 -9.76
CA CYS A 119 8.96 2.51 -8.32
C CYS A 119 8.32 1.21 -7.81
N LEU A 120 7.36 0.66 -8.55
CA LEU A 120 6.72 -0.63 -8.23
C LEU A 120 7.69 -1.82 -8.33
N ARG A 121 8.72 -1.76 -9.18
CA ARG A 121 9.73 -2.82 -9.27
C ARG A 121 10.69 -2.77 -8.09
N ASP A 122 11.04 -1.57 -7.62
CA ASP A 122 11.92 -1.40 -6.47
C ASP A 122 11.34 -1.99 -5.17
N SER A 123 10.02 -2.18 -5.08
CA SER A 123 9.40 -2.85 -3.92
C SER A 123 9.69 -4.36 -3.85
N ALA A 124 10.35 -4.94 -4.85
CA ALA A 124 10.79 -6.33 -4.86
C ALA A 124 12.28 -6.49 -4.54
N ASP A 125 12.99 -5.42 -4.16
CA ASP A 125 14.43 -5.48 -3.85
C ASP A 125 14.71 -6.34 -2.61
N PRO A 126 15.37 -7.51 -2.73
CA PRO A 126 15.63 -8.39 -1.59
C PRO A 126 16.58 -7.77 -0.55
N GLY A 127 17.36 -6.74 -0.91
CA GLY A 127 18.24 -6.02 0.01
C GLY A 127 17.50 -5.07 0.98
N VAL A 128 16.20 -4.84 0.77
CA VAL A 128 15.38 -3.96 1.61
C VAL A 128 14.45 -4.80 2.49
N PRO A 129 14.33 -4.54 3.80
CA PRO A 129 13.45 -5.29 4.70
C PRO A 129 11.98 -5.31 4.24
N PRO A 130 11.22 -6.41 4.46
CA PRO A 130 9.82 -6.52 4.05
C PRO A 130 8.92 -5.35 4.46
N ALA A 131 9.07 -4.89 5.70
CA ALA A 131 8.30 -3.76 6.24
C ALA A 131 8.59 -2.45 5.47
N SER A 132 9.86 -2.17 5.17
CA SER A 132 10.28 -1.04 4.33
C SER A 132 9.74 -1.13 2.92
N ARG A 133 9.81 -2.30 2.28
CA ARG A 133 9.26 -2.50 0.92
C ARG A 133 7.76 -2.27 0.87
N ALA A 134 7.03 -2.78 1.86
CA ALA A 134 5.58 -2.64 1.95
C ALA A 134 5.16 -1.18 2.20
N ALA A 135 5.87 -0.46 3.08
CA ALA A 135 5.68 0.96 3.32
C ALA A 135 5.99 1.81 2.06
N ARG A 136 7.10 1.54 1.38
CA ARG A 136 7.49 2.22 0.14
C ARG A 136 6.44 2.03 -0.95
N ALA A 137 5.97 0.79 -1.17
CA ALA A 137 4.94 0.50 -2.17
C ALA A 137 3.59 1.16 -1.85
N TYR A 138 3.21 1.22 -0.56
CA TYR A 138 2.03 1.97 -0.11
C TYR A 138 2.13 3.45 -0.49
N LEU A 139 3.25 4.10 -0.17
CA LEU A 139 3.46 5.53 -0.40
C LEU A 139 3.57 5.82 -1.90
N ASP A 140 4.22 4.95 -2.67
CA ASP A 140 4.27 5.05 -4.13
C ASP A 140 2.86 5.07 -4.73
N VAL A 141 1.96 4.15 -4.33
CA VAL A 141 0.56 4.20 -4.80
C VAL A 141 -0.16 5.45 -4.31
N ALA A 142 0.01 5.84 -3.05
CA ALA A 142 -0.68 6.98 -2.45
C ALA A 142 -0.34 8.30 -3.16
N PHE A 143 0.94 8.52 -3.51
CA PHE A 143 1.43 9.79 -4.04
C PHE A 143 1.58 9.83 -5.57
N PHE A 144 1.76 8.70 -6.26
CA PHE A 144 1.53 8.68 -7.71
C PHE A 144 0.06 8.90 -8.05
N HIS A 145 -0.81 8.47 -7.13
CA HIS A 145 -2.26 8.63 -7.21
C HIS A 145 -2.79 8.14 -8.58
N PRO A 146 -2.52 6.89 -8.96
CA PRO A 146 -2.62 6.44 -10.35
C PRO A 146 -4.04 6.48 -10.93
N PHE A 147 -5.07 6.45 -10.09
CA PHE A 147 -6.47 6.36 -10.50
C PHE A 147 -7.30 7.57 -10.02
N PRO A 148 -8.48 7.84 -10.61
CA PRO A 148 -9.33 8.96 -10.18
C PRO A 148 -9.93 8.82 -8.77
N ASP A 149 -10.12 7.60 -8.27
CA ASP A 149 -10.59 7.30 -6.91
C ASP A 149 -9.91 6.02 -6.42
N GLY A 150 -10.06 5.67 -5.15
CA GLY A 150 -9.70 4.36 -4.59
C GLY A 150 -8.22 4.19 -4.26
N ASN A 151 -7.35 5.17 -4.54
CA ASN A 151 -5.91 5.05 -4.34
C ASN A 151 -5.51 4.70 -2.89
N ALA A 152 -6.21 5.23 -1.88
CA ALA A 152 -5.92 4.86 -0.49
C ALA A 152 -6.25 3.40 -0.17
N ARG A 153 -7.35 2.88 -0.73
CA ARG A 153 -7.76 1.46 -0.61
C ARG A 153 -6.75 0.57 -1.35
N LEU A 154 -6.38 0.97 -2.56
CA LEU A 154 -5.38 0.28 -3.36
C LEU A 154 -4.00 0.27 -2.69
N ALA A 155 -3.55 1.39 -2.12
CA ALA A 155 -2.27 1.48 -1.42
C ALA A 155 -2.20 0.48 -0.25
N LEU A 156 -3.29 0.34 0.52
CA LEU A 156 -3.35 -0.64 1.60
C LEU A 156 -3.35 -2.09 1.08
N LEU A 157 -4.01 -2.38 -0.05
CA LEU A 157 -3.92 -3.68 -0.72
C LEU A 157 -2.50 -3.96 -1.22
N THR A 158 -1.83 -2.96 -1.80
CA THR A 158 -0.45 -3.08 -2.27
C THR A 158 0.53 -3.35 -1.14
N LEU A 159 0.38 -2.66 0.00
CA LEU A 159 1.13 -2.94 1.23
C LEU A 159 0.97 -4.42 1.63
N ALA A 160 -0.28 -4.87 1.72
CA ALA A 160 -0.57 -6.25 2.14
C ALA A 160 -0.07 -7.28 1.14
N TYR A 161 -0.14 -7.01 -0.16
CA TYR A 161 0.45 -7.85 -1.19
C TYR A 161 1.97 -8.04 -0.98
N VAL A 162 2.71 -6.96 -0.69
CA VAL A 162 4.16 -7.06 -0.46
C VAL A 162 4.48 -7.87 0.80
N LEU A 163 3.67 -7.76 1.85
CA LEU A 163 3.82 -8.60 3.05
C LEU A 163 3.41 -10.06 2.78
N GLU A 164 2.41 -10.29 1.94
CA GLU A 164 1.93 -11.63 1.58
C GLU A 164 3.00 -12.42 0.82
N LEU A 165 3.82 -11.76 -0.03
CA LEU A 165 4.99 -12.38 -0.66
C LEU A 165 5.97 -12.99 0.35
N GLU A 166 6.03 -12.42 1.56
CA GLU A 166 6.88 -12.86 2.67
C GLU A 166 6.11 -13.71 3.69
N GLY A 167 4.89 -14.17 3.36
CA GLY A 167 4.07 -14.97 4.26
C GLY A 167 3.62 -14.23 5.52
N VAL A 168 3.51 -12.90 5.47
CA VAL A 168 3.15 -12.04 6.60
C VAL A 168 1.77 -11.45 6.40
N ARG A 169 0.91 -11.59 7.41
CA ARG A 169 -0.39 -10.92 7.51
C ARG A 169 -0.50 -10.22 8.86
N LEU A 170 -1.10 -9.02 8.86
CA LEU A 170 -1.30 -8.23 10.07
C LEU A 170 -2.67 -8.53 10.69
N ASP A 171 -2.74 -8.58 12.01
CA ASP A 171 -4.01 -8.68 12.75
C ASP A 171 -4.72 -7.33 12.95
N HIS A 172 -4.01 -6.22 12.81
CA HIS A 172 -4.58 -4.87 12.82
C HIS A 172 -3.93 -3.98 11.76
N VAL A 173 -4.77 -3.23 11.04
CA VAL A 173 -4.35 -2.21 10.06
C VAL A 173 -4.80 -0.80 10.44
N GLY A 174 -5.55 -0.64 11.54
CA GLY A 174 -6.03 0.66 12.02
C GLY A 174 -4.92 1.73 12.16
N PRO A 175 -3.77 1.41 12.79
CA PRO A 175 -2.65 2.36 12.89
C PRO A 175 -2.08 2.84 11.56
N LEU A 176 -2.30 2.11 10.46
CA LEU A 176 -1.87 2.51 9.11
C LEU A 176 -2.76 3.61 8.51
N GLN A 177 -3.94 3.87 9.09
CA GLN A 177 -4.92 4.85 8.61
C GLN A 177 -4.63 6.28 9.11
N THR A 178 -3.35 6.65 9.12
CA THR A 178 -2.93 8.01 9.45
C THR A 178 -2.63 8.80 8.17
N THR A 179 -2.76 10.13 8.25
CA THR A 179 -2.44 11.01 7.14
C THR A 179 -0.93 11.00 6.90
N ARG A 180 -0.51 10.83 5.65
CA ARG A 180 0.90 10.89 5.21
C ARG A 180 1.12 12.12 4.34
N TYR A 181 2.34 12.66 4.35
CA TYR A 181 2.72 13.85 3.59
C TYR A 181 3.87 13.53 2.64
N ALA A 182 3.81 14.09 1.43
CA ALA A 182 4.75 13.75 0.36
C ALA A 182 6.16 14.32 0.58
N ASP A 183 6.27 15.39 1.38
CA ASP A 183 7.50 16.10 1.72
C ASP A 183 8.11 15.65 3.06
N ASP A 184 7.52 14.66 3.72
CA ASP A 184 7.90 14.19 5.06
C ASP A 184 8.70 12.88 5.00
N ALA A 185 10.02 13.00 4.92
CA ALA A 185 10.93 11.85 4.90
C ALA A 185 10.91 11.05 6.21
N ALA A 186 10.77 11.73 7.36
CA ALA A 186 10.70 11.08 8.66
C ALA A 186 9.39 10.27 8.77
N GLY A 187 8.25 10.88 8.43
CA GLY A 187 6.96 10.19 8.45
C GLY A 187 6.85 9.02 7.47
N ALA A 188 7.65 9.02 6.39
CA ALA A 188 7.77 7.89 5.48
C ALA A 188 8.62 6.74 6.07
N ALA A 189 9.75 7.05 6.72
CA ALA A 189 10.55 6.06 7.44
C ALA A 189 9.79 5.48 8.65
N ASP A 190 9.07 6.34 9.39
CA ASP A 190 8.22 5.94 10.52
C ASP A 190 7.10 4.98 10.07
N LEU A 191 6.63 5.06 8.82
CA LEU A 191 5.67 4.08 8.30
C LEU A 191 6.32 2.69 8.18
N ALA A 192 7.58 2.60 7.73
CA ALA A 192 8.30 1.34 7.66
C ALA A 192 8.50 0.73 9.05
N ASP A 193 8.95 1.54 10.02
CA ASP A 193 9.09 1.09 11.40
C ASP A 193 7.74 0.67 12.02
N LEU A 194 6.68 1.44 11.79
CA LEU A 194 5.33 1.08 12.22
C LEU A 194 4.89 -0.27 11.66
N VAL A 195 5.13 -0.54 10.37
CA VAL A 195 4.82 -1.86 9.78
C VAL A 195 5.62 -2.96 10.50
N SER A 196 6.92 -2.74 10.79
CA SER A 196 7.74 -3.70 11.55
C SER A 196 7.18 -3.97 12.96
N VAL A 197 6.78 -2.91 13.67
CA VAL A 197 6.12 -2.99 14.98
C VAL A 197 4.83 -3.80 14.90
N LEU A 198 4.01 -3.57 13.89
CA LEU A 198 2.76 -4.32 13.68
C LEU A 198 3.03 -5.80 13.43
N ILE A 199 4.01 -6.15 12.58
CA ILE A 199 4.38 -7.55 12.32
C ILE A 199 4.81 -8.26 13.61
N ARG A 200 5.69 -7.62 14.40
CA ARG A 200 6.15 -8.16 15.70
C ARG A 200 5.01 -8.28 16.70
N ALA A 201 4.10 -7.31 16.74
CA ALA A 201 2.94 -7.33 17.61
C ALA A 201 1.96 -8.46 17.23
N THR A 202 1.74 -8.69 15.94
CA THR A 202 0.95 -9.83 15.44
C THR A 202 1.59 -11.15 15.83
N HIS A 203 2.89 -11.32 15.56
CA HIS A 203 3.61 -12.55 15.89
C HIS A 203 3.54 -12.89 17.38
N ARG A 204 3.78 -11.91 18.26
CA ARG A 204 3.69 -12.11 19.72
C ARG A 204 2.30 -12.56 20.16
N ARG A 205 1.24 -11.99 19.59
CA ARG A 205 -0.14 -12.38 19.93
C ARG A 205 -0.47 -13.77 19.41
N THR A 206 -0.05 -14.13 18.20
CA THR A 206 -0.24 -15.49 17.68
C THR A 206 0.48 -16.54 18.53
N VAL A 207 1.74 -16.28 18.93
CA VAL A 207 2.50 -17.24 19.75
C VAL A 207 1.97 -17.30 21.19
N GLY A 208 1.57 -16.17 21.76
CA GLY A 208 0.98 -16.10 23.09
C GLY A 208 -0.40 -16.79 23.20
N HIS A 209 -1.18 -16.82 22.11
CA HIS A 209 -2.48 -17.51 22.06
C HIS A 209 -2.38 -19.03 21.85
N ARG A 210 -1.17 -19.57 21.58
CA ARG A 210 -0.91 -21.01 21.40
C ARG A 210 -0.39 -21.68 22.67
N ARG A 211 -0.29 -20.95 23.78
CA ARG A 211 0.06 -21.46 25.11
C ARG A 211 -1.17 -21.41 26.00
#